data_AF-A0A954YL37-F1
#
_entry.id   AF-A0A954YL37-F1
#
_cell.length_a   1.000
_cell.length_b   1.000
_cell.length_c   1.000
_cell.angle_alpha   90.00
_cell.angle_beta   90.00
_cell.angle_gamma   90.00
#
_symmetry.space_group_name_H-M   'P 1'
#
loop_
_entity.id
_entity.type
_entity.pdbx_description
1 polymer ?
#
loop_
_entity_poly.entity_id
_entity_poly.type
_entity_poly.pdbx_seq_one_letter_code
_entity_poly.pdbx_strand_id
1 'polypeptide(L)'
;MNRSPSDSGIGLSAKGSFGAFSSKADLATQRKAKLTERAEVHDVTLPQAYRELGKNIYQTGHFQTGFPELFEHVRRRIERAQQSQANATSKAKIDHAFEVLGKAVYERHHNQAGPFEIVTPITYDLARLALIDGHLASIDEAMSKHLVTPRRIAIAGGVCLFAAVFAGLIFVFNNDRSAKPPVQQAASGSQAGNPGQPGADDGRLPFPSEKERKEAAAQVQSEYGDAIKSAQTPDEKRELVDEFIAEASADDVAPARRFALLQAAMKVAPDATAAVSIVDETVKGFEMDALRTKTTAVERFSKLARTEEQQEAVAAAAADLMLQATDRGDFETAQKLADLAHEAAEQSAAAGLIQDVAEKTQQVHASRSAYNSSEAALETLARNPRDAAANTTAGKYHCFVKDDWNSGLPMLAFSDDESLKALSSLELNKPTESTRQATLGDRWFAEAQKASGATRQAMLRRAAFWYRLALKSQPALESKTRRRLQERISDIQSAG
;
A
#
# COMPACT_ATOMS: atom_id res chain seq x y z
N MET A 1 65.77 -13.29 1.45
CA MET A 1 65.57 -12.05 2.25
C MET A 1 64.09 -11.71 2.21
N ASN A 2 63.38 -11.26 3.24
CA ASN A 2 63.37 -11.50 4.69
C ASN A 2 62.16 -10.67 5.20
N ARG A 3 61.18 -11.31 5.87
CA ARG A 3 60.18 -10.73 6.81
C ARG A 3 59.02 -9.84 6.32
N SER A 4 57.82 -10.29 6.66
CA SER A 4 56.65 -9.49 7.06
C SER A 4 56.90 -8.67 8.33
N PRO A 5 56.06 -7.66 8.60
CA PRO A 5 55.18 -7.71 9.79
C PRO A 5 53.70 -7.52 9.37
N SER A 6 52.74 -8.34 9.83
CA SER A 6 51.97 -8.18 11.08
C SER A 6 51.35 -6.79 11.24
N ASP A 7 50.07 -6.60 10.94
CA ASP A 7 48.90 -7.00 11.75
C ASP A 7 48.61 -6.03 12.91
N SER A 8 47.51 -5.27 12.77
CA SER A 8 46.85 -4.53 13.84
C SER A 8 45.37 -4.43 13.48
N GLY A 9 44.55 -5.32 14.04
CA GLY A 9 43.21 -5.59 13.53
C GLY A 9 42.11 -4.57 13.91
N ILE A 10 41.12 -4.48 13.03
CA ILE A 10 39.73 -4.14 13.41
C ILE A 10 38.86 -5.32 12.99
N GLY A 11 38.58 -6.22 13.94
CA GLY A 11 37.74 -7.38 13.70
C GLY A 11 36.27 -6.99 13.61
N LEU A 12 35.78 -6.68 12.40
CA LEU A 12 34.35 -6.57 12.13
C LEU A 12 33.71 -7.96 12.08
N SER A 13 33.27 -8.41 13.25
CA SER A 13 32.46 -9.62 13.41
C SER A 13 31.12 -9.46 12.69
N ALA A 14 31.04 -9.93 11.44
CA ALA A 14 29.81 -9.99 10.67
C ALA A 14 28.89 -11.13 11.16
N LYS A 15 28.48 -11.07 12.44
CA LYS A 15 27.32 -11.77 12.97
C LYS A 15 26.16 -10.78 13.13
N GLY A 16 25.60 -10.37 11.99
CA GLY A 16 24.34 -9.64 11.92
C GLY A 16 23.19 -10.56 12.31
N SER A 17 22.96 -10.70 13.62
CA SER A 17 21.89 -11.52 14.19
C SER A 17 20.51 -11.07 13.72
N PHE A 18 19.69 -12.04 13.29
CA PHE A 18 18.22 -12.13 13.34
C PHE A 18 17.37 -10.85 13.29
N GLY A 19 16.35 -10.87 12.43
CA GLY A 19 15.29 -9.86 12.38
C GLY A 19 14.69 -9.57 13.76
N ALA A 20 14.84 -8.33 14.20
CA ALA A 20 14.17 -7.81 15.38
C ALA A 20 12.93 -7.05 14.93
N PHE A 21 11.75 -7.52 15.37
CA PHE A 21 10.54 -6.71 15.38
C PHE A 21 10.86 -5.35 16.00
N SER A 22 10.68 -4.26 15.24
CA SER A 22 10.82 -2.91 15.81
C SER A 22 9.94 -2.79 17.05
N SER A 23 10.53 -2.40 18.18
CA SER A 23 9.79 -2.33 19.43
C SER A 23 8.75 -1.21 19.34
N LYS A 24 7.75 -1.24 20.23
CA LYS A 24 6.78 -0.15 20.34
C LYS A 24 7.43 1.22 20.60
N ALA A 25 8.60 1.24 21.26
CA ALA A 25 9.38 2.46 21.48
C ALA A 25 10.08 2.94 20.21
N ASP A 26 10.61 2.02 19.40
CA ASP A 26 11.24 2.34 18.11
C ASP A 26 10.22 2.88 17.12
N LEU A 27 9.06 2.21 16.99
CA LEU A 27 7.95 2.68 16.15
C LEU A 27 7.42 4.05 16.58
N ALA A 28 7.25 4.28 17.90
CA ALA A 28 6.87 5.60 18.41
C ALA A 28 7.91 6.69 18.10
N THR A 29 9.20 6.33 18.10
CA THR A 29 10.31 7.22 17.75
C THR A 29 10.32 7.54 16.26
N GLN A 30 10.17 6.52 15.40
CA GLN A 30 10.03 6.67 13.95
C GLN A 30 8.81 7.54 13.59
N ARG A 31 7.65 7.28 14.24
CA ARG A 31 6.43 8.09 14.06
C ARG A 31 6.67 9.56 14.41
N LYS A 32 7.34 9.84 15.53
CA LYS A 32 7.66 11.21 15.95
C LYS A 32 8.61 11.89 14.96
N ALA A 33 9.61 11.17 14.44
CA ALA A 33 10.50 11.68 13.41
C ALA A 33 9.72 12.02 12.13
N LYS A 34 8.87 11.11 11.63
CA LYS A 34 8.03 11.36 10.44
C LYS A 34 7.01 12.47 10.63
N LEU A 35 6.41 12.64 11.81
CA LEU A 35 5.58 13.80 12.13
C LEU A 35 6.35 15.13 12.13
N THR A 36 7.62 15.10 12.55
CA THR A 36 8.49 16.29 12.51
C THR A 36 8.83 16.65 11.08
N GLU A 37 9.16 15.64 10.25
CA GLU A 37 9.39 15.80 8.81
C GLU A 37 8.13 16.33 8.09
N ARG A 38 6.96 15.79 8.44
CA ARG A 38 5.66 16.24 7.91
C ARG A 38 5.40 17.71 8.20
N ALA A 39 5.69 18.16 9.43
CA ALA A 39 5.51 19.54 9.84
C ALA A 39 6.50 20.48 9.15
N GLU A 40 7.76 20.06 8.95
CA GLU A 40 8.73 20.83 8.15
C GLU A 40 8.22 21.09 6.72
N VAL A 41 7.72 20.04 6.05
CA VAL A 41 7.18 20.15 4.69
C VAL A 41 5.89 21.00 4.65
N HIS A 42 4.95 20.72 5.55
CA HIS A 42 3.62 21.35 5.56
C HIS A 42 3.63 22.80 6.05
N ASP A 43 4.39 23.10 7.11
CA ASP A 43 4.34 24.40 7.81
C ASP A 43 5.47 25.36 7.39
N VAL A 44 6.52 24.86 6.71
CA VAL A 44 7.67 25.68 6.32
C VAL A 44 7.88 25.70 4.81
N THR A 45 8.19 24.56 4.18
CA THR A 45 8.68 24.55 2.79
C THR A 45 7.56 24.80 1.77
N LEU A 46 6.40 24.15 1.90
CA LEU A 46 5.24 24.39 1.05
C LEU A 46 4.75 25.85 1.11
N PRO A 47 4.49 26.46 2.29
CA PRO A 47 4.12 27.87 2.39
C PRO A 47 5.14 28.83 1.75
N GLN A 48 6.43 28.53 1.87
CA GLN A 48 7.47 29.33 1.23
C GLN A 48 7.44 29.18 -0.31
N ALA A 49 7.29 27.96 -0.82
CA ALA A 49 7.22 27.71 -2.26
C ALA A 49 5.97 28.34 -2.90
N TYR A 50 4.80 28.21 -2.27
CA TYR A 50 3.58 28.89 -2.70
C TYR A 50 3.71 30.42 -2.66
N ARG A 51 4.42 30.98 -1.68
CA ARG A 51 4.66 32.43 -1.58
C ARG A 51 5.51 32.96 -2.74
N GLU A 52 6.58 32.28 -3.12
CA GLU A 52 7.40 32.69 -4.27
C GLU A 52 6.63 32.58 -5.59
N LEU A 53 5.80 31.53 -5.75
CA LEU A 53 4.88 31.41 -6.88
C LEU A 53 3.87 32.57 -6.93
N GLY A 54 3.23 32.89 -5.80
CA GLY A 54 2.28 34.00 -5.70
C GLY A 54 2.89 35.37 -6.00
N LYS A 55 4.15 35.61 -5.58
CA LYS A 55 4.90 36.82 -5.96
C LYS A 55 5.09 36.91 -7.47
N ASN A 56 5.53 35.82 -8.11
CA ASN A 56 5.77 35.78 -9.56
C ASN A 56 4.46 35.98 -10.35
N ILE A 57 3.38 35.32 -9.96
CA ILE A 57 2.03 35.48 -10.54
C ILE A 57 1.56 36.94 -10.44
N TYR A 58 1.68 37.54 -9.25
CA TYR A 58 1.23 38.92 -9.04
C TYR A 58 2.07 39.94 -9.83
N GLN A 59 3.39 39.75 -9.90
CA GLN A 59 4.31 40.60 -10.66
C GLN A 59 4.09 40.52 -12.18
N THR A 60 3.76 39.34 -12.70
CA THR A 60 3.53 39.12 -14.14
C THR A 60 2.11 39.46 -14.58
N GLY A 61 1.16 39.57 -13.65
CA GLY A 61 -0.27 39.74 -13.96
C GLY A 61 -0.94 38.48 -14.54
N HIS A 62 -0.20 37.37 -14.65
CA HIS A 62 -0.75 36.12 -15.17
C HIS A 62 -1.89 35.61 -14.25
N PHE A 63 -2.92 34.99 -14.81
CA PHE A 63 -4.10 34.50 -14.08
C PHE A 63 -4.95 35.58 -13.35
N GLN A 64 -4.64 36.88 -13.45
CA GLN A 64 -5.41 37.94 -12.75
C GLN A 64 -6.92 37.90 -13.05
N THR A 65 -7.30 37.63 -14.31
CA THR A 65 -8.71 37.49 -14.72
C THR A 65 -9.40 36.24 -14.14
N GLY A 66 -8.64 35.20 -13.80
CA GLY A 66 -9.15 33.97 -13.18
C GLY A 66 -9.25 34.04 -11.66
N PHE A 67 -8.54 34.98 -11.01
CA PHE A 67 -8.44 35.12 -9.54
C PHE A 67 -8.50 36.60 -9.08
N PRO A 68 -9.49 37.41 -9.53
CA PRO A 68 -9.48 38.85 -9.30
C PRO A 68 -9.50 39.23 -7.81
N GLU A 69 -10.28 38.52 -6.99
CA GLU A 69 -10.37 38.76 -5.54
C GLU A 69 -9.06 38.54 -4.78
N LEU A 70 -8.23 37.58 -5.22
CA LEU A 70 -6.93 37.30 -4.59
C LEU A 70 -5.89 38.37 -4.97
N PHE A 71 -5.88 38.81 -6.23
CA PHE A 71 -5.09 39.97 -6.66
C PHE A 71 -5.51 41.24 -5.91
N GLU A 72 -6.82 41.45 -5.72
CA GLU A 72 -7.36 42.56 -4.94
C GLU A 72 -7.02 42.44 -3.43
N HIS A 73 -6.96 41.22 -2.90
CA HIS A 73 -6.50 41.00 -1.53
C HIS A 73 -5.03 41.39 -1.36
N VAL A 74 -4.15 40.91 -2.25
CA VAL A 74 -2.72 41.24 -2.23
C VAL A 74 -2.51 42.76 -2.36
N ARG A 75 -3.17 43.42 -3.30
CA ARG A 75 -3.05 44.88 -3.50
C ARG A 75 -3.43 45.66 -2.23
N ARG A 76 -4.59 45.37 -1.64
CA ARG A 76 -5.05 46.01 -0.39
C ARG A 76 -4.12 45.75 0.80
N ARG A 77 -3.37 44.64 0.82
CA ARG A 77 -2.33 44.39 1.86
C ARG A 77 -1.10 45.28 1.64
N ILE A 78 -0.65 45.42 0.40
CA ILE A 78 0.49 46.27 0.02
C ILE A 78 0.20 47.75 0.33
N GLU A 79 -0.95 48.26 -0.12
CA GLU A 79 -1.38 49.65 0.10
C GLU A 79 -1.46 50.00 1.59
N ARG A 80 -2.08 49.14 2.41
CA ARG A 80 -2.17 49.34 3.87
C ARG A 80 -0.80 49.37 4.54
N ALA A 81 0.14 48.52 4.10
CA ALA A 81 1.49 48.50 4.65
C ALA A 81 2.31 49.75 4.25
N GLN A 82 2.06 50.33 3.08
CA GLN A 82 2.64 51.61 2.67
C GLN A 82 2.08 52.77 3.51
N GLN A 83 0.76 52.78 3.76
CA GLN A 83 0.09 53.80 4.57
C GLN A 83 0.48 53.77 6.05
N SER A 84 0.75 52.60 6.63
CA SER A 84 0.96 52.43 8.08
C SER A 84 2.43 52.45 8.53
N GLN A 85 3.38 52.77 7.63
CA GLN A 85 4.81 52.46 7.76
C GLN A 85 5.08 50.95 7.97
N ALA A 86 5.60 50.29 6.94
CA ALA A 86 5.69 48.83 6.89
C ALA A 86 6.50 48.24 8.06
N ASN A 87 5.83 47.46 8.92
CA ASN A 87 6.43 46.71 10.02
C ASN A 87 6.43 45.19 9.75
N ALA A 88 7.11 44.42 10.61
CA ALA A 88 7.23 42.97 10.47
C ALA A 88 5.86 42.25 10.32
N THR A 89 4.86 42.67 11.10
CA THR A 89 3.48 42.15 11.02
C THR A 89 2.81 42.44 9.68
N SER A 90 3.10 43.60 9.07
CA SER A 90 2.55 43.96 7.75
C SER A 90 3.24 43.17 6.63
N LYS A 91 4.56 42.97 6.73
CA LYS A 91 5.29 42.07 5.83
C LYS A 91 4.74 40.64 5.88
N ALA A 92 4.55 40.07 7.06
CA ALA A 92 3.97 38.73 7.23
C ALA A 92 2.56 38.60 6.61
N LYS A 93 1.71 39.64 6.72
CA LYS A 93 0.38 39.68 6.10
C LYS A 93 0.39 39.78 4.57
N ILE A 94 1.42 40.39 3.99
CA ILE A 94 1.65 40.42 2.54
C ILE A 94 2.19 39.07 2.06
N ASP A 95 3.19 38.53 2.76
CA ASP A 95 3.79 37.22 2.49
C ASP A 95 2.74 36.10 2.48
N HIS A 96 1.83 36.08 3.46
CA HIS A 96 0.71 35.13 3.49
C HIS A 96 -0.34 35.39 2.39
N ALA A 97 -0.55 36.65 1.97
CA ALA A 97 -1.43 36.94 0.85
C ALA A 97 -0.88 36.43 -0.49
N PHE A 98 0.45 36.49 -0.69
CA PHE A 98 1.11 35.85 -1.84
C PHE A 98 1.03 34.32 -1.75
N GLU A 99 1.27 33.73 -0.59
CA GLU A 99 1.12 32.28 -0.35
C GLU A 99 -0.27 31.77 -0.74
N VAL A 100 -1.34 32.44 -0.29
CA VAL A 100 -2.72 32.08 -0.65
C VAL A 100 -2.98 32.21 -2.16
N LEU A 101 -2.46 33.26 -2.81
CA LEU A 101 -2.56 33.41 -4.26
C LEU A 101 -1.84 32.29 -5.01
N GLY A 102 -0.58 32.02 -4.67
CA GLY A 102 0.22 30.98 -5.32
C GLY A 102 -0.37 29.59 -5.13
N LYS A 103 -0.88 29.28 -3.93
CA LYS A 103 -1.59 28.03 -3.64
C LYS A 103 -2.84 27.88 -4.49
N ALA A 104 -3.74 28.86 -4.49
CA ALA A 104 -4.99 28.78 -5.24
C ALA A 104 -4.79 28.65 -6.76
N VAL A 105 -3.76 29.30 -7.32
CA VAL A 105 -3.41 29.14 -8.74
C VAL A 105 -2.78 27.76 -9.01
N TYR A 106 -1.88 27.28 -8.14
CA TYR A 106 -1.32 25.93 -8.26
C TYR A 106 -2.37 24.82 -8.13
N GLU A 107 -3.32 24.93 -7.21
CA GLU A 107 -4.40 23.94 -7.06
C GLU A 107 -5.25 23.80 -8.34
N ARG A 108 -5.39 24.87 -9.12
CA ARG A 108 -6.17 24.88 -10.37
C ARG A 108 -5.34 24.57 -11.62
N HIS A 109 -4.07 24.97 -11.67
CA HIS A 109 -3.22 24.94 -12.88
C HIS A 109 -1.98 24.04 -12.75
N HIS A 110 -1.66 23.57 -11.54
CA HIS A 110 -0.51 22.73 -11.21
C HIS A 110 0.80 23.28 -11.82
N ASN A 111 1.53 22.44 -12.57
CA ASN A 111 2.78 22.79 -13.26
C ASN A 111 2.68 23.99 -14.22
N GLN A 112 1.47 24.39 -14.65
CA GLN A 112 1.25 25.54 -15.53
C GLN A 112 1.06 26.86 -14.75
N ALA A 113 1.05 26.84 -13.41
CA ALA A 113 0.80 28.01 -12.57
C ALA A 113 1.91 29.09 -12.63
N GLY A 114 3.08 28.77 -13.17
CA GLY A 114 4.22 29.68 -13.27
C GLY A 114 5.46 29.00 -13.88
N PRO A 115 6.62 29.66 -13.84
CA PRO A 115 7.90 29.10 -14.30
C PRO A 115 8.24 27.78 -13.60
N PHE A 116 8.77 26.82 -14.36
CA PHE A 116 9.08 25.47 -13.88
C PHE A 116 9.98 25.45 -12.65
N GLU A 117 10.93 26.38 -12.56
CA GLU A 117 11.89 26.53 -11.46
C GLU A 117 11.23 26.90 -10.14
N ILE A 118 10.10 27.62 -10.21
CA ILE A 118 9.30 28.11 -9.08
C ILE A 118 8.21 27.10 -8.70
N VAL A 119 7.67 26.39 -9.69
CA VAL A 119 6.57 25.44 -9.48
C VAL A 119 7.06 24.05 -9.03
N THR A 120 8.25 23.62 -9.46
CA THR A 120 8.84 22.33 -9.06
C THR A 120 8.90 22.10 -7.55
N PRO A 121 9.40 23.03 -6.71
CA PRO A 121 9.50 22.80 -5.26
C PRO A 121 8.16 22.45 -4.63
N ILE A 122 7.06 23.06 -5.10
CA ILE A 122 5.70 22.73 -4.66
C ILE A 122 5.35 21.28 -5.02
N THR A 123 5.57 20.89 -6.28
CA THR A 123 5.27 19.53 -6.76
C THR A 123 6.11 18.48 -6.02
N TYR A 124 7.39 18.78 -5.75
CA TYR A 124 8.29 17.92 -4.97
C TYR A 124 7.81 17.77 -3.52
N ASP A 125 7.53 18.88 -2.83
CA ASP A 125 7.12 18.87 -1.44
C ASP A 125 5.75 18.19 -1.24
N LEU A 126 4.83 18.32 -2.19
CA LEU A 126 3.56 17.58 -2.17
C LEU A 126 3.76 16.07 -2.32
N ALA A 127 4.69 15.62 -3.18
CA ALA A 127 5.03 14.20 -3.30
C ALA A 127 5.72 13.68 -2.03
N ARG A 128 6.64 14.47 -1.44
CA ARG A 128 7.27 14.17 -0.14
C ARG A 128 6.24 14.08 0.98
N LEU A 129 5.25 14.97 1.02
CA LEU A 129 4.18 14.95 2.03
C LEU A 129 3.34 13.67 1.91
N ALA A 130 2.99 13.25 0.68
CA ALA A 130 2.25 12.01 0.44
C ALA A 130 3.04 10.76 0.86
N LEU A 131 4.36 10.72 0.62
CA LEU A 131 5.24 9.66 1.11
C LEU A 131 5.26 9.59 2.64
N ILE A 132 5.44 10.74 3.30
CA ILE A 132 5.45 10.82 4.76
C ILE A 132 4.10 10.37 5.36
N ASP A 133 2.98 10.75 4.75
CA ASP A 133 1.65 10.30 5.15
C ASP A 133 1.48 8.77 4.97
N GLY A 134 2.01 8.19 3.90
CA GLY A 134 2.07 6.73 3.71
C GLY A 134 2.91 6.01 4.78
N HIS A 135 4.05 6.58 5.17
CA HIS A 135 4.91 5.99 6.21
C HIS A 135 4.29 6.15 7.61
N LEU A 136 3.58 7.25 7.86
CA LEU A 136 2.81 7.41 9.09
C LEU A 136 1.67 6.39 9.17
N ALA A 137 0.99 6.11 8.07
CA ALA A 137 -0.04 5.07 8.02
C ALA A 137 0.52 3.67 8.30
N SER A 138 1.65 3.28 7.70
CA SER A 138 2.27 1.96 7.95
C SER A 138 2.82 1.83 9.37
N ILE A 139 3.40 2.91 9.94
CA ILE A 139 3.85 2.94 11.34
C ILE A 139 2.64 2.87 12.29
N ASP A 140 1.54 3.57 12.02
CA ASP A 140 0.32 3.51 12.83
C ASP A 140 -0.33 2.13 12.78
N GLU A 141 -0.33 1.48 11.62
CA GLU A 141 -0.76 0.09 11.48
C GLU A 141 0.13 -0.85 12.31
N ALA A 142 1.46 -0.72 12.24
CA ALA A 142 2.41 -1.49 13.04
C ALA A 142 2.26 -1.23 14.56
N MET A 143 2.00 0.01 14.97
CA MET A 143 1.73 0.37 16.37
C MET A 143 0.39 -0.17 16.86
N SER A 144 -0.63 -0.27 16.00
CA SER A 144 -1.91 -0.90 16.31
C SER A 144 -1.75 -2.39 16.62
N LYS A 145 -0.84 -3.09 15.92
CA LYS A 145 -0.48 -4.50 16.19
C LYS A 145 0.19 -4.66 17.57
N HIS A 146 0.92 -3.64 18.05
CA HIS A 146 1.47 -3.52 19.42
C HIS A 146 0.47 -2.98 20.48
N LEU A 147 -0.80 -2.76 20.12
CA LEU A 147 -1.88 -2.33 21.01
C LEU A 147 -2.81 -3.48 21.40
N VAL A 148 -2.24 -4.65 21.71
CA VAL A 148 -2.93 -5.62 22.58
C VAL A 148 -3.17 -4.94 23.93
N THR A 149 -4.44 -4.66 24.22
CA THR A 149 -4.86 -3.83 25.36
C THR A 149 -4.52 -4.47 26.72
N PRO A 150 -4.32 -3.65 27.79
CA PRO A 150 -3.83 -4.11 29.10
C PRO A 150 -4.79 -5.04 29.89
N ARG A 151 -5.89 -5.51 29.29
CA ARG A 151 -6.81 -6.49 29.90
C ARG A 151 -6.23 -7.90 30.03
N ARG A 152 -5.09 -8.22 29.38
CA ARG A 152 -4.47 -9.56 29.47
C ARG A 152 -3.50 -9.76 30.64
N ILE A 153 -3.01 -8.69 31.29
CA ILE A 153 -2.10 -8.82 32.45
C ILE A 153 -2.87 -9.27 33.70
N ALA A 154 -4.15 -8.92 33.85
CA ALA A 154 -4.97 -9.30 34.99
C ALA A 154 -5.44 -10.77 35.01
N ILE A 155 -5.32 -11.51 33.89
CA ILE A 155 -5.78 -12.91 33.79
C ILE A 155 -4.59 -13.89 33.88
N ALA A 156 -3.37 -13.47 33.51
CA ALA A 156 -2.17 -14.29 33.65
C ALA A 156 -1.78 -14.58 35.12
N GLY A 157 -2.26 -13.77 36.08
CA GLY A 157 -2.03 -14.00 37.51
C GLY A 157 -3.02 -14.97 38.20
N GLY A 158 -4.03 -15.47 37.49
CA GLY A 158 -5.16 -16.20 38.11
C GLY A 158 -5.29 -17.69 37.79
N VAL A 159 -4.43 -18.27 36.95
CA VAL A 159 -4.65 -19.61 36.35
C VAL A 159 -3.79 -20.73 36.97
N CYS A 160 -2.86 -20.42 37.90
CA CYS A 160 -1.98 -21.42 38.52
C CYS A 160 -2.59 -22.21 39.70
N LEU A 161 -3.91 -22.19 39.93
CA LEU A 161 -4.51 -22.78 41.15
C LEU A 161 -5.82 -23.58 40.99
N PHE A 162 -6.27 -23.89 39.77
CA PHE A 162 -7.42 -24.78 39.54
C PHE A 162 -7.12 -25.90 38.55
N ALA A 163 -6.28 -26.84 39.01
CA ALA A 163 -6.02 -28.12 38.36
C ALA A 163 -6.28 -29.29 39.34
N ALA A 164 -7.47 -29.33 39.96
CA ALA A 164 -7.99 -30.51 40.65
C ALA A 164 -9.51 -30.40 40.88
N VAL A 165 -10.21 -31.54 40.77
CA VAL A 165 -11.57 -31.84 41.26
C VAL A 165 -12.72 -30.95 40.75
N PHE A 166 -13.53 -31.45 39.79
CA PHE A 166 -14.79 -32.15 40.12
C PHE A 166 -15.47 -32.72 38.86
N ALA A 167 -15.65 -34.03 38.84
CA ALA A 167 -16.77 -34.65 38.11
C ALA A 167 -17.90 -34.81 39.12
N GLY A 168 -19.11 -34.29 38.84
CA GLY A 168 -20.24 -34.54 39.73
C GLY A 168 -21.44 -33.61 39.58
N LEU A 169 -22.58 -34.27 39.34
CA LEU A 169 -23.94 -33.94 39.81
C LEU A 169 -24.84 -32.98 39.02
N ILE A 170 -26.09 -33.43 39.04
CA ILE A 170 -27.30 -32.95 38.37
C ILE A 170 -28.16 -32.22 39.43
N PHE A 171 -29.15 -31.45 38.96
CA PHE A 171 -30.46 -31.17 39.61
C PHE A 171 -30.68 -29.78 40.25
N VAL A 172 -31.49 -28.99 39.54
CA VAL A 172 -32.64 -28.18 40.03
C VAL A 172 -32.40 -27.10 41.12
N PHE A 173 -32.72 -25.85 40.77
CA PHE A 173 -33.88 -25.15 41.37
C PHE A 173 -34.50 -24.14 40.39
N ASN A 174 -35.76 -23.79 40.62
CA ASN A 174 -36.66 -23.04 39.74
C ASN A 174 -37.24 -21.80 40.46
N ASN A 175 -37.93 -20.92 39.72
CA ASN A 175 -38.75 -19.76 40.20
C ASN A 175 -37.97 -18.51 40.70
N ASP A 176 -38.46 -17.26 40.60
CA ASP A 176 -39.76 -16.76 40.06
C ASP A 176 -39.69 -15.29 39.55
N ARG A 177 -40.62 -14.92 38.65
CA ARG A 177 -41.19 -13.57 38.29
C ARG A 177 -40.40 -12.23 38.40
N SER A 178 -40.41 -11.44 37.31
CA SER A 178 -41.38 -10.32 37.09
C SER A 178 -41.18 -9.42 35.84
N ALA A 179 -42.25 -9.25 35.04
CA ALA A 179 -42.72 -8.07 34.27
C ALA A 179 -41.80 -7.10 33.44
N LYS A 180 -41.72 -7.32 32.10
CA LYS A 180 -42.33 -6.55 30.96
C LYS A 180 -42.76 -5.04 31.12
N PRO A 181 -42.93 -4.25 30.01
CA PRO A 181 -42.03 -3.86 28.90
C PRO A 181 -42.15 -2.33 28.54
N PRO A 182 -42.31 -1.85 27.27
CA PRO A 182 -41.28 -1.33 26.37
C PRO A 182 -41.39 0.18 26.03
N VAL A 183 -40.42 0.74 25.29
CA VAL A 183 -40.60 1.97 24.49
C VAL A 183 -39.96 1.81 23.11
N GLN A 184 -40.65 2.27 22.08
CA GLN A 184 -40.24 2.24 20.67
C GLN A 184 -40.05 3.67 20.12
N GLN A 185 -39.16 3.78 19.12
CA GLN A 185 -39.11 4.82 18.07
C GLN A 185 -38.93 6.31 18.46
N ALA A 186 -37.87 6.91 17.90
CA ALA A 186 -38.01 7.97 16.90
C ALA A 186 -36.71 8.06 16.05
N ALA A 187 -36.85 8.39 14.77
CA ALA A 187 -35.74 8.71 13.88
C ALA A 187 -35.87 10.16 13.38
N SER A 188 -34.75 10.85 13.11
CA SER A 188 -34.53 11.74 11.94
C SER A 188 -33.37 12.74 12.11
N GLY A 189 -32.65 12.96 11.01
CA GLY A 189 -31.80 14.13 10.69
C GLY A 189 -30.41 14.21 11.35
N SER A 190 -29.35 14.69 10.70
CA SER A 190 -29.03 14.94 9.29
C SER A 190 -27.57 15.43 9.22
N GLN A 191 -26.77 14.78 8.39
CA GLN A 191 -25.42 15.11 7.88
C GLN A 191 -24.63 16.35 8.38
N ALA A 192 -23.47 16.05 8.99
CA ALA A 192 -22.12 16.52 8.64
C ALA A 192 -21.08 15.61 9.36
N GLY A 193 -19.84 15.36 8.90
CA GLY A 193 -19.12 15.71 7.66
C GLY A 193 -17.75 14.98 7.61
N ASN A 194 -17.04 14.98 6.46
CA ASN A 194 -15.74 14.27 6.29
C ASN A 194 -14.54 15.14 6.76
N PRO A 195 -13.40 14.60 7.25
CA PRO A 195 -12.51 13.75 6.43
C PRO A 195 -11.88 12.53 7.16
N GLY A 196 -12.17 11.33 6.65
CA GLY A 196 -11.43 10.11 6.91
C GLY A 196 -12.19 8.92 6.37
N GLN A 197 -11.72 8.30 5.28
CA GLN A 197 -12.35 7.10 4.71
C GLN A 197 -11.69 5.81 5.23
N PRO A 198 -12.31 5.10 6.17
CA PRO A 198 -12.36 3.65 6.16
C PRO A 198 -13.55 3.18 5.30
N GLY A 199 -13.36 2.12 4.52
CA GLY A 199 -14.44 1.47 3.76
C GLY A 199 -14.96 2.27 2.56
N ALA A 200 -14.66 1.79 1.35
CA ALA A 200 -15.68 1.84 0.32
C ALA A 200 -16.76 0.82 0.73
N ASP A 201 -18.03 1.11 0.49
CA ASP A 201 -19.12 0.14 0.64
C ASP A 201 -18.94 -0.93 -0.46
N ASP A 202 -18.20 -1.99 -0.11
CA ASP A 202 -17.76 -3.05 -1.02
C ASP A 202 -18.66 -4.30 -0.96
N GLY A 203 -19.77 -4.20 -0.22
CA GLY A 203 -20.75 -5.28 -0.04
C GLY A 203 -20.32 -6.37 0.96
N ARG A 204 -19.17 -6.25 1.64
CA ARG A 204 -18.78 -7.20 2.70
C ARG A 204 -19.69 -7.08 3.92
N LEU A 205 -19.91 -8.20 4.59
CA LEU A 205 -20.78 -8.28 5.75
C LEU A 205 -20.05 -7.77 7.01
N PRO A 206 -20.74 -7.05 7.91
CA PRO A 206 -20.14 -6.62 9.17
C PRO A 206 -19.66 -7.83 9.97
N PHE A 207 -18.44 -7.74 10.51
CA PHE A 207 -17.81 -8.86 11.21
C PHE A 207 -18.68 -9.30 12.42
N PRO A 208 -19.13 -10.57 12.50
CA PRO A 208 -20.11 -10.99 13.51
C PRO A 208 -19.58 -10.78 14.94
N SER A 209 -20.45 -10.48 15.91
CA SER A 209 -20.00 -10.20 17.29
C SER A 209 -19.36 -11.42 17.95
N GLU A 210 -18.54 -11.20 19.00
CA GLU A 210 -17.88 -12.31 19.71
C GLU A 210 -18.87 -13.35 20.26
N LYS A 211 -20.06 -12.90 20.67
CA LYS A 211 -21.14 -13.78 21.14
C LYS A 211 -21.65 -14.66 20.00
N GLU A 212 -22.06 -14.07 18.88
CA GLU A 212 -22.62 -14.79 17.73
C GLU A 212 -21.59 -15.78 17.16
N ARG A 213 -20.31 -15.39 17.07
CA ARG A 213 -19.24 -16.32 16.63
C ARG A 213 -19.07 -17.51 17.56
N LYS A 214 -19.22 -17.33 18.88
CA LYS A 214 -19.15 -18.43 19.86
C LYS A 214 -20.36 -19.35 19.77
N GLU A 215 -21.55 -18.80 19.61
CA GLU A 215 -22.79 -19.58 19.47
C GLU A 215 -22.78 -20.38 18.16
N ALA A 216 -22.43 -19.76 17.02
CA ALA A 216 -22.30 -20.44 15.74
C ALA A 216 -21.18 -21.49 15.72
N ALA A 217 -20.02 -21.21 16.34
CA ALA A 217 -18.94 -22.19 16.46
C ALA A 217 -19.32 -23.40 17.33
N ALA A 218 -20.12 -23.19 18.39
CA ALA A 218 -20.64 -24.29 19.19
C ALA A 218 -21.66 -25.14 18.41
N GLN A 219 -22.51 -24.51 17.59
CA GLN A 219 -23.44 -25.21 16.71
C GLN A 219 -22.72 -26.07 15.66
N VAL A 220 -21.81 -25.49 14.87
CA VAL A 220 -21.00 -26.22 13.88
C VAL A 220 -20.18 -27.34 14.54
N GLN A 221 -19.65 -27.11 15.74
CA GLN A 221 -18.94 -28.14 16.52
C GLN A 221 -19.84 -29.27 17.02
N SER A 222 -21.14 -29.03 17.20
CA SER A 222 -22.13 -30.06 17.58
C SER A 222 -22.64 -30.86 16.38
N GLU A 223 -22.75 -30.22 15.21
CA GLU A 223 -23.23 -30.86 13.98
C GLU A 223 -22.12 -31.68 13.31
N TYR A 224 -20.93 -31.10 13.19
CA TYR A 224 -19.81 -31.66 12.42
C TYR A 224 -18.66 -32.19 13.28
N GLY A 225 -18.78 -32.12 14.60
CA GLY A 225 -17.69 -32.43 15.53
C GLY A 225 -17.12 -33.85 15.42
N ASP A 226 -17.92 -34.82 14.99
CA ASP A 226 -17.48 -36.20 14.78
C ASP A 226 -16.97 -36.44 13.36
N ALA A 227 -17.54 -35.80 12.34
CA ALA A 227 -17.00 -35.80 10.97
C ALA A 227 -15.56 -35.23 10.96
N ILE A 228 -15.35 -34.09 11.64
CA ILE A 228 -14.04 -33.44 11.83
C ILE A 228 -13.01 -34.36 12.51
N LYS A 229 -13.43 -35.26 13.41
CA LYS A 229 -12.53 -36.25 14.05
C LYS A 229 -12.25 -37.44 13.16
N SER A 230 -13.26 -37.89 12.40
CA SER A 230 -13.17 -39.08 11.55
C SER A 230 -12.40 -38.84 10.26
N ALA A 231 -12.37 -37.60 9.73
CA ALA A 231 -11.60 -37.24 8.55
C ALA A 231 -10.08 -37.29 8.82
N GLN A 232 -9.43 -38.40 8.43
CA GLN A 232 -8.02 -38.65 8.69
C GLN A 232 -7.17 -38.49 7.42
N THR A 233 -7.67 -39.00 6.29
CA THR A 233 -7.02 -38.92 4.98
C THR A 233 -7.12 -37.52 4.36
N PRO A 234 -6.28 -37.18 3.36
CA PRO A 234 -6.42 -35.94 2.61
C PRO A 234 -7.77 -35.83 1.89
N ASP A 235 -8.30 -36.92 1.35
CA ASP A 235 -9.55 -36.90 0.56
C ASP A 235 -10.80 -36.69 1.43
N GLU A 236 -10.91 -37.38 2.58
CA GLU A 236 -11.98 -37.13 3.56
C GLU A 236 -11.94 -35.67 4.06
N LYS A 237 -10.75 -35.07 4.16
CA LYS A 237 -10.57 -33.67 4.53
C LYS A 237 -10.96 -32.72 3.41
N ARG A 238 -10.66 -33.04 2.15
CA ARG A 238 -11.10 -32.28 0.96
C ARG A 238 -12.63 -32.25 0.89
N GLU A 239 -13.27 -33.42 0.95
CA GLU A 239 -14.74 -33.57 0.92
C GLU A 239 -15.42 -32.74 2.02
N LEU A 240 -14.91 -32.78 3.26
CA LEU A 240 -15.46 -32.00 4.37
C LEU A 240 -15.17 -30.49 4.26
N VAL A 241 -14.04 -30.08 3.66
CA VAL A 241 -13.78 -28.66 3.33
C VAL A 241 -14.77 -28.17 2.26
N ASP A 242 -15.02 -28.98 1.22
CA ASP A 242 -15.93 -28.64 0.14
C ASP A 242 -17.38 -28.55 0.64
N GLU A 243 -17.80 -29.44 1.54
CA GLU A 243 -19.11 -29.35 2.22
C GLU A 243 -19.23 -28.03 3.00
N PHE A 244 -18.23 -27.69 3.83
CA PHE A 244 -18.23 -26.43 4.59
C PHE A 244 -18.22 -25.19 3.71
N ILE A 245 -17.49 -25.19 2.59
CA ILE A 245 -17.45 -24.06 1.64
C ILE A 245 -18.79 -23.95 0.90
N ALA A 246 -19.38 -25.07 0.47
CA ALA A 246 -20.67 -25.08 -0.20
C ALA A 246 -21.78 -24.53 0.70
N GLU A 247 -21.86 -24.98 1.96
CA GLU A 247 -22.82 -24.45 2.92
C GLU A 247 -22.52 -22.98 3.26
N ALA A 248 -21.26 -22.61 3.51
CA ALA A 248 -20.85 -21.23 3.77
C ALA A 248 -21.16 -20.26 2.62
N SER A 249 -21.35 -20.77 1.40
CA SER A 249 -21.62 -19.98 0.20
C SER A 249 -23.11 -19.83 -0.12
N ALA A 250 -24.03 -20.46 0.63
CA ALA A 250 -25.47 -20.36 0.41
C ALA A 250 -26.04 -19.00 0.86
N ASP A 251 -27.01 -18.49 0.09
CA ASP A 251 -27.56 -17.12 0.23
C ASP A 251 -28.29 -16.86 1.56
N ASP A 252 -28.80 -17.89 2.23
CA ASP A 252 -29.58 -17.81 3.47
C ASP A 252 -28.76 -18.07 4.75
N VAL A 253 -27.46 -18.35 4.62
CA VAL A 253 -26.60 -18.67 5.76
C VAL A 253 -26.16 -17.43 6.53
N ALA A 254 -26.56 -17.36 7.80
CA ALA A 254 -26.25 -16.25 8.68
C ALA A 254 -24.73 -15.98 8.77
N PRO A 255 -24.27 -14.70 8.80
CA PRO A 255 -22.84 -14.35 8.76
C PRO A 255 -21.99 -15.05 9.83
N ALA A 256 -22.53 -15.23 11.03
CA ALA A 256 -21.85 -15.96 12.11
C ALA A 256 -21.65 -17.45 11.79
N ARG A 257 -22.62 -18.10 11.13
CA ARG A 257 -22.53 -19.51 10.70
C ARG A 257 -21.57 -19.65 9.53
N ARG A 258 -21.63 -18.77 8.51
CA ARG A 258 -20.64 -18.70 7.42
C ARG A 258 -19.21 -18.61 7.96
N PHE A 259 -18.96 -17.74 8.93
CA PHE A 259 -17.64 -17.62 9.56
C PHE A 259 -17.25 -18.88 10.38
N ALA A 260 -18.19 -19.49 11.09
CA ALA A 260 -17.94 -20.72 11.86
C ALA A 260 -17.61 -21.93 10.98
N LEU A 261 -18.29 -22.08 9.83
CA LEU A 261 -18.03 -23.12 8.83
C LEU A 261 -16.63 -22.95 8.21
N LEU A 262 -16.26 -21.73 7.82
CA LEU A 262 -14.92 -21.44 7.28
C LEU A 262 -13.81 -21.63 8.32
N GLN A 263 -14.10 -21.37 9.61
CA GLN A 263 -13.19 -21.78 10.70
C GLN A 263 -13.11 -23.30 10.87
N ALA A 264 -14.18 -24.05 10.66
CA ALA A 264 -14.17 -25.51 10.69
C ALA A 264 -13.34 -26.07 9.52
N ALA A 265 -13.55 -25.56 8.29
CA ALA A 265 -12.73 -25.88 7.12
C ALA A 265 -11.24 -25.63 7.38
N MET A 266 -10.88 -24.48 7.95
CA MET A 266 -9.49 -24.16 8.31
C MET A 266 -8.88 -25.11 9.37
N LYS A 267 -9.69 -25.78 10.21
CA LYS A 267 -9.17 -26.81 11.13
C LYS A 267 -8.80 -28.09 10.38
N VAL A 268 -9.67 -28.54 9.46
CA VAL A 268 -9.54 -29.81 8.73
C VAL A 268 -8.78 -29.72 7.41
N ALA A 269 -8.44 -28.51 6.94
CA ALA A 269 -7.73 -28.27 5.69
C ALA A 269 -6.61 -29.30 5.43
N PRO A 270 -6.60 -29.99 4.27
CA PRO A 270 -5.67 -31.08 3.97
C PRO A 270 -4.23 -30.61 3.82
N ASP A 271 -4.04 -29.43 3.23
CA ASP A 271 -2.75 -28.88 2.81
C ASP A 271 -2.75 -27.33 2.81
N ALA A 272 -1.60 -26.73 2.49
CA ALA A 272 -1.41 -25.29 2.47
C ALA A 272 -2.25 -24.57 1.41
N THR A 273 -2.46 -25.18 0.24
CA THR A 273 -3.19 -24.61 -0.89
C THR A 273 -4.68 -24.53 -0.59
N ALA A 274 -5.26 -25.59 -0.03
CA ALA A 274 -6.63 -25.61 0.45
C ALA A 274 -6.83 -24.58 1.58
N ALA A 275 -5.88 -24.48 2.52
CA ALA A 275 -5.94 -23.47 3.57
C ALA A 275 -5.91 -22.03 3.02
N VAL A 276 -5.07 -21.73 2.03
CA VAL A 276 -5.08 -20.42 1.34
C VAL A 276 -6.43 -20.15 0.68
N SER A 277 -7.01 -21.14 0.00
CA SER A 277 -8.32 -21.03 -0.67
C SER A 277 -9.47 -20.77 0.32
N ILE A 278 -9.44 -21.40 1.49
CA ILE A 278 -10.41 -21.13 2.58
C ILE A 278 -10.29 -19.68 3.09
N VAL A 279 -9.08 -19.12 3.17
CA VAL A 279 -8.90 -17.70 3.52
C VAL A 279 -9.46 -16.80 2.40
N ASP A 280 -9.23 -17.13 1.13
CA ASP A 280 -9.81 -16.39 0.01
C ASP A 280 -11.33 -16.35 0.04
N GLU A 281 -11.99 -17.48 0.35
CA GLU A 281 -13.44 -17.50 0.54
C GLU A 281 -13.87 -16.66 1.77
N THR A 282 -13.10 -16.69 2.85
CA THR A 282 -13.38 -15.89 4.06
C THR A 282 -13.34 -14.38 3.76
N VAL A 283 -12.37 -13.90 2.99
CA VAL A 283 -12.22 -12.45 2.70
C VAL A 283 -13.13 -11.92 1.59
N LYS A 284 -13.93 -12.78 0.95
CA LYS A 284 -15.10 -12.36 0.16
C LYS A 284 -16.24 -11.88 1.07
N GLY A 285 -16.44 -12.54 2.22
CA GLY A 285 -17.54 -12.24 3.14
C GLY A 285 -17.19 -11.23 4.24
N PHE A 286 -15.92 -11.14 4.66
CA PHE A 286 -15.50 -10.43 5.88
C PHE A 286 -14.27 -9.53 5.68
N GLU A 287 -14.25 -8.38 6.34
CA GLU A 287 -13.05 -7.52 6.45
C GLU A 287 -11.95 -8.21 7.28
N MET A 288 -10.93 -8.75 6.61
CA MET A 288 -9.76 -9.37 7.25
C MET A 288 -8.49 -9.16 6.43
N ASP A 289 -7.33 -9.13 7.10
CA ASP A 289 -6.03 -9.13 6.42
C ASP A 289 -5.74 -10.51 5.82
N ALA A 290 -6.09 -10.66 4.54
CA ALA A 290 -5.93 -11.88 3.77
C ALA A 290 -4.49 -12.40 3.80
N LEU A 291 -3.50 -11.55 3.47
CA LEU A 291 -2.10 -11.97 3.32
C LEU A 291 -1.57 -12.54 4.64
N ARG A 292 -1.69 -11.80 5.74
CA ARG A 292 -1.24 -12.27 7.06
C ARG A 292 -1.90 -13.58 7.48
N THR A 293 -3.19 -13.73 7.18
CA THR A 293 -3.94 -14.95 7.53
C THR A 293 -3.47 -16.14 6.70
N LYS A 294 -3.25 -15.95 5.39
CA LYS A 294 -2.65 -16.94 4.49
C LYS A 294 -1.22 -17.31 4.89
N THR A 295 -0.35 -16.34 5.16
CA THR A 295 1.02 -16.55 5.66
C THR A 295 1.01 -17.38 6.94
N THR A 296 0.11 -17.09 7.89
CA THR A 296 -0.05 -17.88 9.13
C THR A 296 -0.48 -19.32 8.85
N ALA A 297 -1.31 -19.55 7.84
CA ALA A 297 -1.70 -20.89 7.41
C ALA A 297 -0.53 -21.64 6.77
N VAL A 298 0.19 -21.04 5.81
CA VAL A 298 1.38 -21.64 5.19
C VAL A 298 2.46 -21.96 6.22
N GLU A 299 2.70 -21.08 7.20
CA GLU A 299 3.59 -21.31 8.35
C GLU A 299 3.15 -22.45 9.29
N ARG A 300 1.87 -22.80 9.30
CA ARG A 300 1.36 -23.98 10.03
C ARG A 300 1.64 -25.23 9.20
N PHE A 301 1.37 -25.20 7.90
CA PHE A 301 1.55 -26.37 7.03
C PHE A 301 3.02 -26.70 6.77
N SER A 302 3.93 -25.73 6.66
CA SER A 302 5.38 -26.01 6.55
C SER A 302 5.92 -26.82 7.74
N LYS A 303 5.41 -26.53 8.95
CA LYS A 303 5.77 -27.27 10.18
C LYS A 303 5.14 -28.67 10.24
N LEU A 304 4.09 -28.93 9.47
CA LEU A 304 3.34 -30.20 9.44
C LEU A 304 3.68 -31.09 8.22
N ALA A 305 4.24 -30.53 7.15
CA ALA A 305 4.58 -31.26 5.93
C ALA A 305 5.63 -32.35 6.18
N ARG A 306 5.36 -33.57 5.73
CA ARG A 306 6.24 -34.75 5.87
C ARG A 306 6.39 -35.56 4.56
N THR A 307 5.55 -35.30 3.56
CA THR A 307 5.59 -35.95 2.24
C THR A 307 5.93 -34.93 1.15
N GLU A 308 6.45 -35.41 0.01
CA GLU A 308 6.78 -34.57 -1.15
C GLU A 308 5.57 -33.74 -1.62
N GLU A 309 4.38 -34.35 -1.73
CA GLU A 309 3.10 -33.66 -2.05
C GLU A 309 2.77 -32.51 -1.07
N GLN A 310 3.00 -32.72 0.24
CA GLN A 310 2.75 -31.68 1.25
C GLN A 310 3.77 -30.55 1.15
N GLN A 311 5.02 -30.87 0.80
CA GLN A 311 6.07 -29.88 0.58
C GLN A 311 5.82 -29.09 -0.71
N GLU A 312 5.37 -29.75 -1.78
CA GLU A 312 4.95 -29.10 -3.03
C GLU A 312 3.82 -28.09 -2.77
N ALA A 313 2.78 -28.47 -2.02
CA ALA A 313 1.69 -27.59 -1.65
C ALA A 313 2.14 -26.38 -0.81
N VAL A 314 3.06 -26.59 0.16
CA VAL A 314 3.66 -25.50 0.95
C VAL A 314 4.47 -24.56 0.07
N ALA A 315 5.31 -25.10 -0.81
CA ALA A 315 6.16 -24.34 -1.71
C ALA A 315 5.34 -23.50 -2.71
N ALA A 316 4.34 -24.10 -3.37
CA ALA A 316 3.46 -23.41 -4.30
C ALA A 316 2.66 -22.27 -3.61
N ALA A 317 2.08 -22.55 -2.43
CA ALA A 317 1.35 -21.55 -1.67
C ALA A 317 2.27 -20.41 -1.17
N ALA A 318 3.47 -20.72 -0.70
CA ALA A 318 4.45 -19.72 -0.28
C ALA A 318 4.96 -18.87 -1.46
N ALA A 319 5.16 -19.49 -2.64
CA ALA A 319 5.65 -18.83 -3.84
C ALA A 319 4.69 -17.77 -4.41
N ASP A 320 3.38 -18.02 -4.36
CA ASP A 320 2.38 -17.02 -4.72
C ASP A 320 2.32 -15.86 -3.70
N LEU A 321 2.30 -16.19 -2.41
CA LEU A 321 2.19 -15.18 -1.36
C LEU A 321 3.43 -14.26 -1.25
N MET A 322 4.64 -14.73 -1.59
CA MET A 322 5.81 -13.84 -1.57
C MET A 322 5.71 -12.71 -2.61
N LEU A 323 5.04 -12.96 -3.74
CA LEU A 323 4.76 -11.92 -4.73
C LEU A 323 3.67 -10.96 -4.23
N GLN A 324 2.57 -11.48 -3.65
CA GLN A 324 1.54 -10.63 -3.03
C GLN A 324 2.10 -9.72 -1.92
N ALA A 325 3.04 -10.24 -1.11
CA ALA A 325 3.75 -9.47 -0.09
C ALA A 325 4.67 -8.40 -0.71
N THR A 326 5.38 -8.74 -1.79
CA THR A 326 6.24 -7.83 -2.55
C THR A 326 5.45 -6.66 -3.14
N ASP A 327 4.28 -6.90 -3.73
CA ASP A 327 3.42 -5.85 -4.31
C ASP A 327 2.91 -4.86 -3.26
N ARG A 328 2.60 -5.37 -2.05
CA ARG A 328 2.26 -4.56 -0.86
C ARG A 328 3.45 -3.81 -0.26
N GLY A 329 4.69 -4.12 -0.66
CA GLY A 329 5.91 -3.57 -0.05
C GLY A 329 6.28 -4.22 1.30
N ASP A 330 5.62 -5.30 1.69
CA ASP A 330 5.96 -6.08 2.89
C ASP A 330 7.11 -7.04 2.57
N PHE A 331 8.30 -6.46 2.43
CA PHE A 331 9.53 -7.21 2.11
C PHE A 331 10.03 -8.11 3.25
N GLU A 332 9.51 -7.96 4.48
CA GLU A 332 9.79 -8.87 5.59
C GLU A 332 8.97 -10.16 5.43
N THR A 333 7.65 -10.04 5.22
CA THR A 333 6.78 -11.18 4.91
C THR A 333 7.18 -11.84 3.60
N ALA A 334 7.54 -11.07 2.57
CA ALA A 334 7.99 -11.62 1.28
C ALA A 334 9.27 -12.47 1.43
N GLN A 335 10.26 -12.01 2.19
CA GLN A 335 11.48 -12.80 2.45
C GLN A 335 11.14 -14.08 3.22
N LYS A 336 10.34 -13.98 4.29
CA LYS A 336 9.95 -15.14 5.09
C LYS A 336 9.21 -16.20 4.27
N LEU A 337 8.37 -15.78 3.33
CA LEU A 337 7.69 -16.67 2.40
C LEU A 337 8.62 -17.25 1.34
N ALA A 338 9.60 -16.49 0.84
CA ALA A 338 10.64 -17.00 -0.05
C ALA A 338 11.49 -18.09 0.63
N ASP A 339 11.89 -17.87 1.89
CA ASP A 339 12.64 -18.84 2.69
C ASP A 339 11.85 -20.15 2.87
N LEU A 340 10.55 -20.05 3.22
CA LEU A 340 9.63 -21.18 3.33
C LEU A 340 9.39 -21.90 1.98
N ALA A 341 9.26 -21.14 0.90
CA ALA A 341 9.06 -21.68 -0.44
C ALA A 341 10.29 -22.47 -0.89
N HIS A 342 11.50 -21.98 -0.63
CA HIS A 342 12.75 -22.62 -1.01
C HIS A 342 12.96 -23.93 -0.25
N GLU A 343 12.84 -23.91 1.08
CA GLU A 343 13.00 -25.11 1.93
C GLU A 343 11.99 -26.21 1.53
N ALA A 344 10.74 -25.83 1.28
CA ALA A 344 9.71 -26.78 0.85
C ALA A 344 9.91 -27.25 -0.61
N ALA A 345 10.35 -26.38 -1.53
CA ALA A 345 10.60 -26.77 -2.92
C ALA A 345 11.72 -27.81 -3.01
N GLU A 346 12.83 -27.62 -2.27
CA GLU A 346 13.91 -28.61 -2.19
C GLU A 346 13.41 -29.96 -1.63
N GLN A 347 12.53 -29.94 -0.63
CA GLN A 347 11.95 -31.15 -0.01
C GLN A 347 10.80 -31.79 -0.82
N SER A 348 10.29 -31.10 -1.84
CA SER A 348 9.27 -31.64 -2.77
C SER A 348 9.85 -32.46 -3.93
N ALA A 349 11.17 -32.33 -4.19
CA ALA A 349 11.85 -32.84 -5.39
C ALA A 349 11.29 -32.35 -6.75
N ALA A 350 10.31 -31.45 -6.77
CA ALA A 350 9.71 -30.89 -7.98
C ALA A 350 10.65 -29.88 -8.65
N ALA A 351 11.52 -30.34 -9.54
CA ALA A 351 12.56 -29.52 -10.18
C ALA A 351 12.05 -28.22 -10.84
N GLY A 352 10.84 -28.25 -11.44
CA GLY A 352 10.21 -27.04 -12.01
C GLY A 352 9.80 -26.01 -10.94
N LEU A 353 9.37 -26.47 -9.77
CA LEU A 353 9.00 -25.60 -8.64
C LEU A 353 10.24 -25.02 -7.96
N ILE A 354 11.34 -25.77 -7.87
CA ILE A 354 12.63 -25.26 -7.39
C ILE A 354 13.12 -24.10 -8.28
N GLN A 355 13.00 -24.23 -9.61
CA GLN A 355 13.36 -23.15 -10.54
C GLN A 355 12.43 -21.94 -10.39
N ASP A 356 11.10 -22.15 -10.39
CA ASP A 356 10.10 -21.09 -10.23
C ASP A 356 10.27 -20.30 -8.92
N VAL A 357 10.52 -20.99 -7.80
CA VAL A 357 10.80 -20.36 -6.51
C VAL A 357 12.10 -19.56 -6.54
N ALA A 358 13.15 -20.05 -7.19
CA ALA A 358 14.41 -19.32 -7.33
C ALA A 358 14.25 -18.03 -8.16
N GLU A 359 13.53 -18.10 -9.29
CA GLU A 359 13.23 -16.95 -10.15
C GLU A 359 12.39 -15.89 -9.40
N LYS A 360 11.33 -16.32 -8.70
CA LYS A 360 10.50 -15.43 -7.86
C LYS A 360 11.29 -14.84 -6.69
N THR A 361 12.15 -15.61 -6.04
CA THR A 361 13.04 -15.10 -4.96
C THR A 361 13.98 -14.01 -5.49
N GLN A 362 14.52 -14.18 -6.70
CA GLN A 362 15.30 -13.14 -7.37
C GLN A 362 14.45 -11.88 -7.63
N GLN A 363 13.17 -12.02 -8.02
CA GLN A 363 12.24 -10.91 -8.17
C GLN A 363 11.95 -10.19 -6.85
N VAL A 364 11.78 -10.91 -5.74
CA VAL A 364 11.63 -10.32 -4.38
C VAL A 364 12.87 -9.49 -4.03
N HIS A 365 14.07 -10.04 -4.22
CA HIS A 365 15.33 -9.33 -3.94
C HIS A 365 15.53 -8.09 -4.82
N ALA A 366 15.23 -8.18 -6.12
CA ALA A 366 15.31 -7.04 -7.03
C ALA A 366 14.33 -5.93 -6.62
N SER A 367 13.10 -6.30 -6.26
CA SER A 367 12.05 -5.37 -5.83
C SER A 367 12.41 -4.68 -4.51
N ARG A 368 12.96 -5.43 -3.55
CA ARG A 368 13.46 -4.90 -2.27
C ARG A 368 14.65 -3.96 -2.45
N SER A 369 15.58 -4.30 -3.36
CA SER A 369 16.72 -3.46 -3.70
C SER A 369 16.28 -2.15 -4.35
N ALA A 370 15.32 -2.20 -5.27
CA ALA A 370 14.72 -1.03 -5.90
C ALA A 370 14.00 -0.13 -4.88
N TYR A 371 13.22 -0.71 -3.96
CA TYR A 371 12.57 0.01 -2.87
C TYR A 371 13.59 0.72 -1.97
N ASN A 372 14.58 0.00 -1.43
CA ASN A 372 15.62 0.56 -0.56
C ASN A 372 16.41 1.69 -1.25
N SER A 373 16.66 1.54 -2.56
CA SER A 373 17.35 2.56 -3.36
C SER A 373 16.48 3.81 -3.55
N SER A 374 15.16 3.63 -3.74
CA SER A 374 14.21 4.75 -3.81
C SER A 374 14.11 5.46 -2.47
N GLU A 375 14.04 4.74 -1.35
CA GLU A 375 13.99 5.33 0.00
C GLU A 375 15.23 6.20 0.28
N ALA A 376 16.44 5.67 0.04
CA ALA A 376 17.68 6.43 0.19
C ALA A 376 17.75 7.64 -0.75
N ALA A 377 17.17 7.54 -1.95
CA ALA A 377 17.05 8.66 -2.88
C ALA A 377 16.05 9.71 -2.35
N LEU A 378 14.89 9.31 -1.82
CA LEU A 378 13.89 10.20 -1.25
C LEU A 378 14.42 10.93 0.00
N GLU A 379 15.19 10.26 0.87
CA GLU A 379 15.95 10.88 1.98
C GLU A 379 17.04 11.85 1.50
N THR A 380 17.58 11.66 0.30
CA THR A 380 18.54 12.58 -0.31
C THR A 380 17.81 13.81 -0.86
N LEU A 381 16.72 13.61 -1.59
CA LEU A 381 15.87 14.68 -2.11
C LEU A 381 15.26 15.54 -1.00
N ALA A 382 14.95 14.96 0.16
CA ALA A 382 14.46 15.69 1.33
C ALA A 382 15.42 16.80 1.79
N ARG A 383 16.72 16.66 1.50
CA ARG A 383 17.78 17.63 1.82
C ARG A 383 18.27 18.41 0.60
N ASN A 384 18.22 17.80 -0.59
CA ASN A 384 18.57 18.40 -1.87
C ASN A 384 17.55 18.01 -2.96
N PRO A 385 16.41 18.73 -3.09
CA PRO A 385 15.36 18.40 -4.05
C PRO A 385 15.78 18.41 -5.52
N ARG A 386 16.96 18.97 -5.83
CA ARG A 386 17.55 19.05 -7.18
C ARG A 386 18.71 18.09 -7.39
N ASP A 387 18.94 17.13 -6.50
CA ASP A 387 19.92 16.07 -6.73
C ASP A 387 19.49 15.22 -7.94
N ALA A 388 20.28 15.23 -9.01
CA ALA A 388 19.88 14.62 -10.28
C ALA A 388 19.85 13.09 -10.22
N ALA A 389 20.79 12.46 -9.49
CA ALA A 389 20.90 11.01 -9.38
C ALA A 389 19.81 10.44 -8.45
N ALA A 390 19.48 11.14 -7.37
CA ALA A 390 18.37 10.78 -6.50
C ALA A 390 17.01 10.96 -7.21
N ASN A 391 16.84 12.04 -7.98
CA ASN A 391 15.66 12.25 -8.83
C ASN A 391 15.50 11.15 -9.90
N THR A 392 16.59 10.70 -10.53
CA THR A 392 16.58 9.54 -11.42
C THR A 392 16.13 8.27 -10.69
N THR A 393 16.72 7.99 -9.52
CA THR A 393 16.47 6.75 -8.78
C THR A 393 15.03 6.66 -8.30
N ALA A 394 14.55 7.68 -7.58
CA ALA A 394 13.17 7.73 -7.09
C ALA A 394 12.16 7.81 -8.25
N GLY A 395 12.42 8.65 -9.26
CA GLY A 395 11.54 8.78 -10.43
C GLY A 395 11.39 7.49 -11.24
N LYS A 396 12.47 6.72 -11.42
CA LYS A 396 12.44 5.39 -12.05
C LYS A 396 11.64 4.40 -11.22
N TYR A 397 11.79 4.41 -9.89
CA TYR A 397 11.03 3.54 -9.00
C TYR A 397 9.52 3.84 -9.06
N HIS A 398 9.12 5.10 -8.86
CA HIS A 398 7.71 5.50 -8.88
C HIS A 398 7.05 5.19 -10.25
N CYS A 399 7.65 5.65 -11.37
CA CYS A 399 7.06 5.42 -12.69
C CYS A 399 7.07 3.95 -13.13
N PHE A 400 8.19 3.23 -12.93
CA PHE A 400 8.42 1.95 -13.62
C PHE A 400 8.23 0.71 -12.72
N VAL A 401 8.25 0.88 -11.40
CA VAL A 401 7.98 -0.21 -10.43
C VAL A 401 6.60 -0.06 -9.79
N LYS A 402 6.25 1.15 -9.31
CA LYS A 402 4.94 1.39 -8.66
C LYS A 402 3.81 1.79 -9.61
N ASP A 403 4.10 2.02 -10.90
CA ASP A 403 3.17 2.60 -11.90
C ASP A 403 2.58 3.96 -11.46
N ASP A 404 3.25 4.65 -10.52
CA ASP A 404 2.91 5.96 -9.99
C ASP A 404 3.61 7.06 -10.80
N TRP A 405 3.06 7.27 -11.98
CA TRP A 405 3.50 8.33 -12.89
C TRP A 405 3.32 9.74 -12.32
N ASN A 406 2.39 9.94 -11.38
CA ASN A 406 2.11 11.27 -10.83
C ASN A 406 3.24 11.76 -9.92
N SER A 407 3.78 10.89 -9.06
CA SER A 407 4.94 11.22 -8.22
C SER A 407 6.26 11.08 -8.99
N GLY A 408 6.37 10.09 -9.89
CA GLY A 408 7.62 9.78 -10.58
C GLY A 408 7.99 10.75 -11.71
N LEU A 409 7.03 11.28 -12.48
CA LEU A 409 7.34 12.20 -13.60
C LEU A 409 7.97 13.53 -13.14
N PRO A 410 7.51 14.19 -12.05
CA PRO A 410 8.19 15.36 -11.47
C PRO A 410 9.64 15.08 -11.10
N MET A 411 9.93 13.92 -10.52
CA MET A 411 11.30 13.51 -10.18
C MET A 411 12.12 13.27 -11.45
N LEU A 412 11.60 12.50 -12.40
CA LEU A 412 12.27 12.26 -13.68
C LEU A 412 12.52 13.56 -14.48
N ALA A 413 11.73 14.62 -14.31
CA ALA A 413 12.04 15.92 -14.93
C ALA A 413 13.33 16.59 -14.39
N PHE A 414 13.94 16.04 -13.34
CA PHE A 414 15.25 16.42 -12.80
C PHE A 414 16.30 15.32 -12.92
N SER A 415 16.02 14.21 -13.61
CA SER A 415 16.95 13.08 -13.76
C SER A 415 18.28 13.46 -14.42
N ASP A 416 19.37 12.81 -14.04
CA ASP A 416 20.63 12.79 -14.83
C ASP A 416 20.47 12.09 -16.20
N ASP A 417 19.45 11.25 -16.34
CA ASP A 417 19.00 10.66 -17.60
C ASP A 417 18.32 11.72 -18.49
N GLU A 418 19.05 12.27 -19.47
CA GLU A 418 18.56 13.33 -20.35
C GLU A 418 17.34 12.92 -21.20
N SER A 419 17.21 11.63 -21.53
CA SER A 419 16.05 11.15 -22.31
C SER A 419 14.79 11.20 -21.46
N LEU A 420 14.86 10.70 -20.23
CA LEU A 420 13.75 10.73 -19.29
C LEU A 420 13.45 12.15 -18.78
N LYS A 421 14.46 13.00 -18.59
CA LYS A 421 14.29 14.42 -18.27
C LYS A 421 13.45 15.13 -19.31
N ALA A 422 13.84 15.04 -20.58
CA ALA A 422 13.12 15.69 -21.67
C ALA A 422 11.71 15.12 -21.86
N LEU A 423 11.56 13.80 -21.77
CA LEU A 423 10.29 13.10 -21.94
C LEU A 423 9.28 13.42 -20.81
N SER A 424 9.74 13.40 -19.57
CA SER A 424 8.90 13.69 -18.39
C SER A 424 8.53 15.17 -18.35
N SER A 425 9.46 16.07 -18.68
CA SER A 425 9.16 17.50 -18.82
C SER A 425 8.10 17.77 -19.89
N LEU A 426 8.17 17.11 -21.05
CA LEU A 426 7.14 17.21 -22.10
C LEU A 426 5.77 16.71 -21.59
N GLU A 427 5.76 15.63 -20.82
CA GLU A 427 4.53 15.05 -20.28
C GLU A 427 3.88 15.92 -19.19
N LEU A 428 4.68 16.51 -18.30
CA LEU A 428 4.20 17.36 -17.19
C LEU A 428 3.47 18.62 -17.65
N ASN A 429 3.64 19.01 -18.92
CA ASN A 429 2.85 20.05 -19.57
C ASN A 429 1.39 19.64 -19.88
N LYS A 430 1.03 18.36 -19.67
CA LYS A 430 -0.30 17.76 -19.85
C LYS A 430 -0.89 18.04 -21.26
N PRO A 431 -0.28 17.53 -22.34
CA PRO A 431 -0.76 17.78 -23.71
C PRO A 431 -2.20 17.28 -23.90
N THR A 432 -3.08 18.15 -24.39
CA THR A 432 -4.50 17.87 -24.66
C THR A 432 -4.81 17.62 -26.15
N GLU A 433 -4.00 18.17 -27.05
CA GLU A 433 -4.12 17.95 -28.50
C GLU A 433 -3.75 16.51 -28.89
N SER A 434 -4.58 15.88 -29.73
CA SER A 434 -4.42 14.48 -30.14
C SER A 434 -3.05 14.16 -30.78
N THR A 435 -2.52 15.07 -31.59
CA THR A 435 -1.22 14.93 -32.27
C THR A 435 -0.05 14.97 -31.28
N ARG A 436 -0.13 15.83 -30.26
CA ARG A 436 0.87 15.90 -29.18
C ARG A 436 0.83 14.66 -28.31
N GLN A 437 -0.37 14.17 -27.99
CA GLN A 437 -0.56 12.92 -27.23
C GLN A 437 -0.04 11.70 -28.00
N ALA A 438 -0.34 11.60 -29.30
CA ALA A 438 0.22 10.56 -30.16
C ALA A 438 1.76 10.62 -30.21
N THR A 439 2.33 11.83 -30.31
CA THR A 439 3.79 12.06 -30.27
C THR A 439 4.41 11.67 -28.93
N LEU A 440 3.72 11.92 -27.82
CA LEU A 440 4.19 11.55 -26.48
C LEU A 440 4.16 10.02 -26.29
N GLY A 441 3.12 9.34 -26.78
CA GLY A 441 3.08 7.89 -26.86
C GLY A 441 4.18 7.30 -27.76
N ASP A 442 4.45 7.92 -28.90
CA ASP A 442 5.55 7.52 -29.81
C ASP A 442 6.91 7.61 -29.12
N ARG A 443 7.13 8.63 -28.26
CA ARG A 443 8.37 8.79 -27.48
C ARG A 443 8.51 7.77 -26.37
N TRP A 444 7.45 7.50 -25.59
CA TRP A 444 7.48 6.41 -24.59
C TRP A 444 7.72 5.04 -25.21
N PHE A 445 7.12 4.78 -26.38
CA PHE A 445 7.38 3.55 -27.13
C PHE A 445 8.84 3.47 -27.58
N ALA A 446 9.42 4.57 -28.11
CA ALA A 446 10.83 4.60 -28.50
C ALA A 446 11.78 4.42 -27.32
N GLU A 447 11.47 4.95 -26.14
CA GLU A 447 12.25 4.74 -24.92
C GLU A 447 12.15 3.29 -24.42
N ALA A 448 10.94 2.71 -24.45
CA ALA A 448 10.70 1.31 -24.07
C ALA A 448 11.54 0.32 -24.88
N GLN A 449 11.82 0.63 -26.15
CA GLN A 449 12.66 -0.21 -27.02
C GLN A 449 14.15 -0.22 -26.65
N LYS A 450 14.60 0.68 -25.75
CA LYS A 450 15.95 0.67 -25.16
C LYS A 450 16.01 -0.06 -23.82
N ALA A 451 14.85 -0.32 -23.20
CA ALA A 451 14.73 -0.96 -21.89
C ALA A 451 14.46 -2.47 -22.02
N SER A 452 14.53 -3.18 -20.90
CA SER A 452 14.18 -4.59 -20.78
C SER A 452 13.27 -4.83 -19.56
N GLY A 453 12.73 -6.05 -19.45
CA GLY A 453 11.92 -6.50 -18.31
C GLY A 453 10.74 -5.60 -17.96
N ALA A 454 10.47 -5.46 -16.66
CA ALA A 454 9.36 -4.66 -16.12
C ALA A 454 9.44 -3.17 -16.55
N THR A 455 10.63 -2.59 -16.62
CA THR A 455 10.83 -1.20 -17.06
C THR A 455 10.33 -0.98 -18.49
N ARG A 456 10.65 -1.89 -19.42
CA ARG A 456 10.11 -1.87 -20.78
C ARG A 456 8.60 -1.97 -20.78
N GLN A 457 8.03 -2.91 -20.03
CA GLN A 457 6.58 -3.09 -19.94
C GLN A 457 5.88 -1.83 -19.40
N ALA A 458 6.40 -1.19 -18.35
CA ALA A 458 5.86 0.05 -17.81
C ALA A 458 5.85 1.19 -18.84
N MET A 459 6.96 1.41 -19.55
CA MET A 459 7.05 2.40 -20.63
C MET A 459 6.07 2.09 -21.79
N LEU A 460 5.89 0.82 -22.17
CA LEU A 460 4.89 0.41 -23.16
C LEU A 460 3.46 0.66 -22.67
N ARG A 461 3.14 0.36 -21.40
CA ARG A 461 1.83 0.69 -20.80
C ARG A 461 1.58 2.21 -20.85
N ARG A 462 2.60 3.04 -20.59
CA ARG A 462 2.47 4.51 -20.72
C ARG A 462 2.29 4.98 -22.16
N ALA A 463 2.99 4.37 -23.11
CA ALA A 463 2.76 4.62 -24.53
C ALA A 463 1.31 4.32 -24.93
N ALA A 464 0.79 3.15 -24.52
CA ALA A 464 -0.59 2.75 -24.77
C ALA A 464 -1.62 3.67 -24.09
N PHE A 465 -1.35 4.16 -22.88
CA PHE A 465 -2.16 5.20 -22.22
C PHE A 465 -2.28 6.46 -23.10
N TRP A 466 -1.16 7.01 -23.57
CA TRP A 466 -1.15 8.19 -24.43
C TRP A 466 -1.82 7.98 -25.78
N TYR A 467 -1.63 6.81 -26.41
CA TYR A 467 -2.33 6.46 -27.65
C TYR A 467 -3.85 6.37 -27.45
N ARG A 468 -4.33 5.76 -26.36
CA ARG A 468 -5.77 5.67 -26.04
C ARG A 468 -6.39 7.06 -25.80
N LEU A 469 -5.64 7.99 -25.23
CA LEU A 469 -6.08 9.38 -25.06
C LEU A 469 -6.10 10.12 -26.40
N ALA A 470 -5.02 10.00 -27.19
CA ALA A 470 -4.91 10.61 -28.52
C ALA A 470 -6.03 10.20 -29.49
N LEU A 471 -6.52 8.96 -29.40
CA LEU A 471 -7.65 8.47 -30.21
C LEU A 471 -9.01 9.10 -29.85
N LYS A 472 -9.14 9.71 -28.67
CA LYS A 472 -10.35 10.35 -28.14
C LYS A 472 -10.30 11.87 -28.19
N SER A 473 -9.09 12.44 -28.11
CA SER A 473 -8.84 13.89 -28.11
C SER A 473 -9.08 14.56 -29.46
N GLN A 474 -9.18 15.89 -29.43
CA GLN A 474 -9.37 16.75 -30.61
C GLN A 474 -8.07 17.49 -30.98
N PRO A 475 -7.91 17.95 -32.25
CA PRO A 475 -8.72 17.56 -33.41
C PRO A 475 -8.59 16.06 -33.70
N ALA A 476 -9.55 15.44 -34.37
CA ALA A 476 -9.47 14.01 -34.68
C ALA A 476 -8.22 13.69 -35.53
N LEU A 477 -7.42 12.70 -35.09
CA LEU A 477 -6.28 12.20 -35.87
C LEU A 477 -6.72 11.63 -37.23
N GLU A 478 -5.85 11.76 -38.23
CA GLU A 478 -6.01 11.12 -39.53
C GLU A 478 -6.22 9.60 -39.42
N SER A 479 -7.06 9.02 -40.28
CA SER A 479 -7.43 7.60 -40.26
C SER A 479 -6.24 6.64 -40.29
N LYS A 480 -5.16 6.98 -41.00
CA LYS A 480 -3.91 6.19 -41.04
C LYS A 480 -3.21 6.18 -39.68
N THR A 481 -3.08 7.35 -39.04
CA THR A 481 -2.50 7.50 -37.71
C THR A 481 -3.36 6.80 -36.66
N ARG A 482 -4.70 6.94 -36.72
CA ARG A 482 -5.63 6.22 -35.84
C ARG A 482 -5.41 4.71 -35.89
N ARG A 483 -5.37 4.13 -37.09
CA ARG A 483 -5.13 2.69 -37.28
C ARG A 483 -3.78 2.25 -36.69
N ARG A 484 -2.69 2.96 -37.00
CA ARG A 484 -1.35 2.71 -36.44
C ARG A 484 -1.34 2.70 -34.91
N LEU A 485 -2.09 3.61 -34.28
CA LEU A 485 -2.20 3.66 -32.82
C LEU A 485 -3.00 2.49 -32.25
N GLN A 486 -4.08 2.07 -32.93
CA GLN A 486 -4.87 0.91 -32.53
C GLN A 486 -4.07 -0.40 -32.63
N GLU A 487 -3.33 -0.58 -33.74
CA GLU A 487 -2.40 -1.69 -33.95
C GLU A 487 -1.36 -1.74 -32.81
N ARG A 488 -0.65 -0.64 -32.53
CA ARG A 488 0.33 -0.60 -31.42
C ARG A 488 -0.28 -0.86 -30.04
N ILE A 489 -1.50 -0.40 -29.76
CA ILE A 489 -2.19 -0.72 -28.51
C ILE A 489 -2.43 -2.24 -28.42
N SER A 490 -2.86 -2.88 -29.50
CA SER A 490 -3.05 -4.32 -29.59
C SER A 490 -1.73 -5.07 -29.38
N ASP A 491 -0.66 -4.67 -30.08
CA ASP A 491 0.67 -5.29 -29.95
C ASP A 491 1.16 -5.25 -28.49
N ILE A 492 1.05 -4.08 -27.85
CA ILE A 492 1.44 -3.89 -26.43
C ILE A 492 0.60 -4.75 -25.49
N GLN A 493 -0.70 -4.92 -25.76
CA GLN A 493 -1.60 -5.77 -24.96
C GLN A 493 -1.40 -7.27 -25.20
N SER A 494 -0.80 -7.66 -26.32
CA SER A 494 -0.48 -9.07 -26.64
C SER A 494 0.90 -9.51 -26.17
N ALA A 495 1.76 -8.57 -25.77
CA ALA A 495 3.18 -8.79 -25.45
C ALA A 495 3.54 -8.54 -23.97
N GLY A 496 2.54 -8.35 -23.12
CA GLY A 496 2.66 -8.17 -21.66
C GLY A 496 1.48 -8.78 -20.94
#